data_AF-K9WQT4-F1
#
_entry.id   AF-K9WQT4-F1
#
_cell.length_a   1.000
_cell.length_b   1.000
_cell.length_c   1.000
_cell.angle_alpha   90.00
_cell.angle_beta   90.00
_cell.angle_gamma   90.00
#
_symmetry.space_group_name_H-M   'P 1'
#
loop_
_entity.id
_entity.type
_entity.pdbx_description
1 polymer ?
#
loop_
_entity_poly.entity_id
_entity_poly.type
_entity_poly.pdbx_seq_one_letter_code
_entity_poly.pdbx_strand_id
1 'polypeptide(L)'
;MNSFNWTRKHNKFSVQNRLTPTARELWQWLLDEIPEGNHETIDLRDFNKWVKRTRGFPHDRKTVKSAAAQLREKGVLTNAKSYTPYVWKWTLQPIRILVPPLFRRPQKRTILQPPIPNLDPSNPESVKTEPITTTTFLDLDLEDTPENAQEQEFEQKLEACQKAGIYYLPKDANFLRNFSFYEVLQAISYFLNHRERVNKPEGWFRVCLEDNWVEKEKERRQLQLGWSTAGLFEAIRYCNKMMKNLTDNLEAEGC
;
A
#
# COMPACT_ATOMS: atom_id res chain seq x y z
N MET A 1 34.93 5.45 -1.82
CA MET A 1 34.19 6.55 -2.46
C MET A 1 32.72 6.39 -2.09
N ASN A 2 32.11 7.44 -1.53
CA ASN A 2 30.72 7.41 -1.07
C ASN A 2 29.79 7.54 -2.28
N SER A 3 29.00 6.50 -2.57
CA SER A 3 27.85 6.64 -3.47
C SER A 3 26.86 7.59 -2.81
N PHE A 4 26.66 8.77 -3.40
CA PHE A 4 25.81 9.81 -2.84
C PHE A 4 24.32 9.43 -2.86
N ASN A 5 23.94 8.45 -3.70
CA ASN A 5 22.56 8.00 -3.87
C ASN A 5 22.18 6.82 -2.95
N TRP A 6 23.16 6.17 -2.32
CA TRP A 6 22.87 5.10 -1.37
C TRP A 6 22.33 5.65 -0.05
N THR A 7 21.22 5.11 0.45
CA THR A 7 20.51 5.66 1.63
C THR A 7 20.27 4.60 2.69
N ARG A 8 19.89 5.01 3.91
CA ARG A 8 19.49 4.08 4.97
C ARG A 8 18.29 3.19 4.56
N LYS A 9 17.43 3.67 3.64
CA LYS A 9 16.30 2.89 3.12
C LYS A 9 16.78 1.73 2.25
N HIS A 10 17.81 1.96 1.42
CA HIS A 10 18.47 0.93 0.63
C HIS A 10 19.05 -0.18 1.53
N ASN A 11 19.73 0.20 2.62
CA ASN A 11 20.22 -0.76 3.63
C ASN A 11 19.09 -1.58 4.26
N LYS A 12 18.00 -0.93 4.68
CA LYS A 12 16.85 -1.61 5.28
C LYS A 12 16.23 -2.61 4.31
N PHE A 13 16.00 -2.21 3.06
CA PHE A 13 15.46 -3.09 2.03
C PHE A 13 16.40 -4.28 1.75
N SER A 14 17.70 -4.03 1.67
CA SER A 14 18.72 -5.06 1.45
C SER A 14 18.71 -6.13 2.54
N VAL A 15 18.60 -5.72 3.80
CA VAL A 15 18.52 -6.65 4.95
C VAL A 15 17.20 -7.41 4.93
N GLN A 16 16.07 -6.72 4.72
CA GLN A 16 14.73 -7.33 4.68
C GLN A 16 14.61 -8.39 3.58
N ASN A 17 15.18 -8.13 2.39
CA ASN A 17 15.12 -9.04 1.25
C ASN A 17 16.31 -9.99 1.15
N ARG A 18 17.19 -10.03 2.17
CA ARG A 18 18.37 -10.89 2.25
C ARG A 18 19.25 -10.82 0.98
N LEU A 19 19.48 -9.61 0.47
CA LEU A 19 20.34 -9.42 -0.69
C LEU A 19 21.78 -9.84 -0.36
N THR A 20 22.42 -10.56 -1.28
CA THR A 20 23.83 -10.94 -1.15
C THR A 20 24.72 -9.69 -1.14
N PRO A 21 25.94 -9.76 -0.55
CA PRO A 21 26.87 -8.64 -0.57
C PRO A 21 27.17 -8.15 -1.99
N THR A 22 27.34 -9.06 -2.94
CA THR A 22 27.57 -8.72 -4.36
C THR A 22 26.34 -8.05 -5.00
N ALA A 23 25.12 -8.48 -4.67
CA ALA A 23 23.91 -7.81 -5.15
C ALA A 23 23.77 -6.39 -4.58
N ARG A 24 24.19 -6.17 -3.33
CA ARG A 24 24.23 -4.83 -2.73
C ARG A 24 25.23 -3.92 -3.43
N GLU A 25 26.45 -4.40 -3.68
CA GLU A 25 27.47 -3.65 -4.41
C GLU A 25 27.02 -3.32 -5.84
N LEU A 26 26.41 -4.29 -6.53
CA LEU A 26 25.88 -4.08 -7.87
C LEU A 26 24.80 -3.01 -7.87
N TRP A 27 23.86 -3.04 -6.92
CA TRP A 27 22.82 -2.02 -6.82
C TRP A 27 23.40 -0.64 -6.51
N GLN A 28 24.39 -0.56 -5.62
CA GLN A 28 25.06 0.70 -5.31
C GLN A 28 25.75 1.30 -6.56
N TRP A 29 26.46 0.47 -7.33
CA TRP A 29 27.07 0.92 -8.58
C TRP A 29 26.01 1.36 -9.60
N LEU A 30 24.90 0.64 -9.73
CA LEU A 30 23.82 1.00 -10.65
C LEU A 30 23.14 2.34 -10.29
N LEU A 31 23.11 2.73 -9.01
CA LEU A 31 22.58 4.03 -8.59
C LEU A 31 23.50 5.20 -8.94
N ASP A 32 24.78 4.94 -9.17
CA ASP A 32 25.74 5.95 -9.62
C ASP A 32 25.72 6.10 -11.15
N GLU A 33 25.43 5.02 -11.88
CA GLU A 33 25.36 5.01 -13.36
C GLU A 33 23.97 5.41 -13.89
N ILE A 34 22.88 4.89 -13.29
CA ILE A 34 21.51 5.07 -13.78
C ILE A 34 20.73 5.98 -12.82
N PRO A 35 20.19 7.11 -13.30
CA PRO A 35 19.25 7.90 -12.50
C PRO A 35 18.01 7.06 -12.16
N GLU A 36 17.53 7.13 -10.91
CA GLU A 36 16.34 6.37 -10.48
C GLU A 36 15.14 6.59 -11.43
N GLY A 37 14.50 5.50 -11.87
CA GLY A 37 13.34 5.54 -12.77
C GLY A 37 13.66 5.61 -14.27
N ASN A 38 14.94 5.80 -14.65
CA ASN A 38 15.36 5.77 -16.05
C ASN A 38 15.75 4.36 -16.50
N HIS A 39 15.78 4.18 -17.81
CA HIS A 39 16.21 2.95 -18.46
C HIS A 39 17.54 3.17 -19.16
N GLU A 40 18.51 2.31 -18.92
CA GLU A 40 19.82 2.41 -19.52
C GLU A 40 20.36 1.04 -19.90
N THR A 41 21.23 1.03 -20.91
CA THR A 41 21.90 -0.19 -21.36
C THR A 41 23.18 -0.36 -20.56
N ILE A 42 23.23 -1.42 -19.75
CA ILE A 42 24.33 -1.71 -18.85
C ILE A 42 25.05 -2.98 -19.28
N ASP A 43 26.39 -2.93 -19.34
CA ASP A 43 27.23 -4.11 -19.45
C ASP A 43 27.73 -4.53 -18.06
N LEU A 44 27.42 -5.78 -17.68
CA LEU A 44 27.91 -6.40 -16.45
C LEU A 44 29.44 -6.49 -16.36
N ARG A 45 30.14 -6.40 -17.49
CA ARG A 45 31.60 -6.34 -17.53
C ARG A 45 32.13 -5.01 -17.00
N ASP A 46 31.41 -3.91 -17.19
CA ASP A 46 31.82 -2.61 -16.68
C ASP A 46 31.69 -2.53 -15.16
N PHE A 47 30.66 -3.17 -14.60
CA PHE A 47 30.58 -3.44 -13.17
C PHE A 47 31.82 -4.18 -12.66
N ASN A 48 32.22 -5.27 -13.32
CA ASN A 48 33.40 -6.03 -12.90
C ASN A 48 34.71 -5.24 -13.06
N LYS A 49 34.83 -4.36 -14.06
CA LYS A 49 35.97 -3.41 -14.18
C LYS A 49 35.96 -2.40 -13.03
N TRP A 50 34.78 -1.95 -12.60
CA TRP A 50 34.63 -1.07 -11.45
C TRP A 50 35.01 -1.76 -10.14
N VAL A 51 34.52 -2.99 -9.90
CA VAL A 51 34.89 -3.80 -8.73
C VAL A 51 36.39 -4.07 -8.68
N LYS A 52 37.01 -4.39 -9.82
CA LYS A 52 38.47 -4.57 -9.88
C LYS A 52 39.23 -3.31 -9.46
N ARG A 53 38.71 -2.12 -9.81
CA ARG A 53 39.30 -0.84 -9.41
C ARG A 53 39.12 -0.54 -7.92
N THR A 54 37.97 -0.87 -7.34
CA THR A 54 37.64 -0.53 -5.95
C THR A 54 38.11 -1.57 -4.93
N ARG A 55 37.98 -2.87 -5.24
CA ARG A 55 38.29 -4.00 -4.37
C ARG A 55 39.59 -4.72 -4.76
N GLY A 56 40.15 -4.44 -5.93
CA GLY A 56 41.36 -5.07 -6.47
C GLY A 56 41.10 -6.36 -7.26
N PHE A 57 40.08 -7.15 -6.87
CA PHE A 57 39.74 -8.41 -7.53
C PHE A 57 38.31 -8.39 -8.08
N PRO A 58 38.10 -8.75 -9.37
CA PRO A 58 36.77 -8.84 -9.94
C PRO A 58 35.99 -10.01 -9.33
N HIS A 59 34.66 -9.92 -9.35
CA HIS A 59 33.81 -11.05 -8.98
C HIS A 59 33.76 -12.08 -10.10
N ASP A 60 33.57 -13.34 -9.74
CA ASP A 60 33.31 -14.39 -10.72
C ASP A 60 32.03 -14.08 -11.51
N ARG A 61 32.03 -14.43 -12.80
CA ARG A 61 30.93 -14.19 -13.74
C ARG A 61 29.62 -14.77 -13.23
N LYS A 62 29.66 -15.98 -12.64
CA LYS A 62 28.46 -16.64 -12.10
C LYS A 62 27.87 -15.83 -10.94
N THR A 63 28.72 -15.31 -10.07
CA THR A 63 28.31 -14.46 -8.94
C THR A 63 27.63 -13.18 -9.39
N VAL A 64 28.20 -12.48 -10.38
CA VAL A 64 27.59 -11.25 -10.92
C VAL A 64 26.24 -11.54 -11.57
N LYS A 65 26.13 -12.62 -12.34
CA LYS A 65 24.87 -13.03 -12.96
C LYS A 65 23.80 -13.39 -11.92
N SER A 66 24.19 -14.11 -10.86
CA SER A 66 23.31 -14.45 -9.73
C SER A 66 22.84 -13.21 -8.98
N ALA A 67 23.74 -12.26 -8.72
CA ALA A 67 23.42 -10.98 -8.09
C ALA A 67 22.40 -10.17 -8.92
N ALA A 68 22.60 -10.07 -10.23
CA ALA A 68 21.66 -9.42 -11.14
C ALA A 68 20.30 -10.11 -11.16
N ALA A 69 20.27 -11.45 -11.17
CA ALA A 69 19.03 -12.22 -11.10
C ALA A 69 18.29 -11.98 -9.78
N GLN A 70 19.02 -11.91 -8.66
CA GLN A 70 18.44 -11.63 -7.34
C GLN A 70 17.78 -10.24 -7.29
N LEU A 71 18.45 -9.21 -7.81
CA LEU A 71 17.89 -7.85 -7.86
C LEU A 71 16.62 -7.78 -8.73
N ARG A 72 16.57 -8.56 -9.82
CA ARG A 72 15.36 -8.68 -10.65
C ARG A 72 14.21 -9.37 -9.92
N GLU A 73 14.48 -10.49 -9.26
CA GLU A 73 13.48 -11.24 -8.51
C GLU A 73 12.84 -10.40 -7.41
N LYS A 74 13.63 -9.53 -6.76
CA LYS A 74 13.14 -8.60 -5.73
C LYS A 74 12.54 -7.31 -6.30
N GLY A 75 12.39 -7.21 -7.62
CA GLY A 75 11.77 -6.06 -8.30
C GLY A 75 12.61 -4.79 -8.31
N VAL A 76 13.87 -4.82 -7.87
CA VAL A 76 14.78 -3.67 -7.91
C VAL A 76 15.12 -3.33 -9.36
N LEU A 77 15.31 -4.37 -10.17
CA LEU A 77 15.56 -4.26 -11.60
C LEU A 77 14.39 -4.82 -12.38
N THR A 78 13.83 -4.01 -13.27
CA THR A 78 12.89 -4.49 -14.28
C THR A 78 13.59 -4.57 -15.63
N ASN A 79 13.57 -5.75 -16.25
CA ASN A 79 14.18 -5.96 -17.56
C ASN A 79 13.34 -5.31 -18.64
N ALA A 80 13.97 -4.48 -19.47
CA ALA A 80 13.35 -3.98 -20.70
C ALA A 80 13.73 -4.83 -21.92
N LYS A 81 15.01 -5.25 -22.05
CA LYS A 81 15.50 -6.06 -23.18
C LYS A 81 16.90 -6.63 -22.89
N SER A 82 17.23 -7.84 -23.34
CA SER A 82 18.60 -8.38 -23.33
C SER A 82 19.20 -8.32 -24.73
N TYR A 83 20.41 -7.78 -24.88
CA TYR A 83 21.12 -7.74 -26.16
C TYR A 83 22.15 -8.84 -26.27
N THR A 84 22.89 -9.08 -25.19
CA THR A 84 23.87 -10.18 -25.07
C THR A 84 23.78 -10.79 -23.67
N PRO A 85 24.48 -11.89 -23.38
CA PRO A 85 24.47 -12.46 -22.02
C PRO A 85 24.94 -11.50 -20.92
N TYR A 86 25.64 -10.41 -21.28
CA TYR A 86 26.24 -9.44 -20.36
C TYR A 86 25.67 -8.03 -20.48
N VAL A 87 25.10 -7.70 -21.65
CA VAL A 87 24.55 -6.38 -21.94
C VAL A 87 23.04 -6.43 -21.87
N TRP A 88 22.49 -5.70 -20.91
CA TRP A 88 21.07 -5.68 -20.61
C TRP A 88 20.56 -4.25 -20.57
N LYS A 89 19.36 -4.03 -21.10
CA LYS A 89 18.60 -2.79 -20.87
C LYS A 89 17.81 -2.97 -19.58
N TRP A 90 18.22 -2.26 -18.55
CA TRP A 90 17.61 -2.30 -17.23
C TRP A 90 16.96 -0.98 -16.90
N THR A 91 15.83 -1.08 -16.19
CA THR A 91 15.20 0.04 -15.53
C THR A 91 15.37 -0.14 -14.03
N LEU A 92 15.98 0.85 -13.39
CA LEU A 92 16.20 0.83 -11.94
C LEU A 92 14.96 1.40 -11.24
N GLN A 93 14.32 0.58 -10.41
CA GLN A 93 13.13 1.02 -9.69
C GLN A 93 13.51 1.97 -8.55
N PRO A 94 12.85 3.14 -8.43
CA PRO A 94 13.12 4.08 -7.35
C PRO A 94 12.77 3.46 -6.00
N ILE A 95 13.57 3.79 -4.98
CA ILE A 95 13.42 3.22 -3.63
C ILE A 95 12.06 3.51 -3.01
N ARG A 96 11.37 4.56 -3.46
CA ARG A 96 10.02 4.93 -3.02
C ARG A 96 8.96 3.93 -3.45
N ILE A 97 9.17 3.21 -4.55
CA ILE A 97 8.28 2.14 -5.03
C ILE A 97 8.58 0.84 -4.29
N LEU A 98 9.87 0.54 -4.09
CA LEU A 98 10.32 -0.67 -3.39
C LEU A 98 9.98 -0.66 -1.89
N VAL A 99 10.06 0.51 -1.27
CA VAL A 99 9.66 0.74 0.12
C VAL A 99 8.67 1.91 0.12
N PRO A 100 7.37 1.64 -0.08
CA PRO A 100 6.37 2.69 -0.03
C PRO A 100 6.48 3.41 1.32
N PRO A 101 6.48 4.75 1.33
CA PRO A 101 6.47 5.49 2.58
C PRO A 101 5.24 5.03 3.37
N LEU A 102 5.47 4.58 4.61
CA LEU A 102 4.39 4.36 5.57
C LEU A 102 3.52 5.62 5.53
N PHE A 103 2.29 5.49 5.05
CA PHE A 103 1.36 6.60 4.84
C PHE A 103 1.46 7.57 6.02
N ARG A 104 2.14 8.70 5.80
CA ARG A 104 2.16 9.75 6.82
C ARG A 104 0.76 10.34 6.77
N ARG A 105 0.02 10.18 7.88
CA ARG A 105 -1.23 10.88 8.12
C ARG A 105 -1.03 12.34 7.68
N PRO A 106 -1.94 12.94 6.91
CA PRO A 106 -1.81 14.34 6.52
C PRO A 106 -1.59 15.13 7.81
N GLN A 107 -0.42 15.77 7.92
CA GLN A 107 -0.20 16.72 9.00
C GLN A 107 -1.27 17.78 8.81
N LYS A 108 -2.22 17.82 9.74
CA LYS A 108 -3.22 18.86 9.88
C LYS A 108 -2.43 20.17 9.72
N ARG A 109 -2.58 20.84 8.57
CA ARG A 109 -2.09 22.21 8.43
C ARG A 109 -2.78 22.95 9.55
N THR A 110 -2.03 23.34 10.58
CA THR A 110 -2.48 24.32 11.55
C THR A 110 -2.77 25.56 10.71
N ILE A 111 -4.05 25.76 10.42
CA ILE A 111 -4.55 27.00 9.85
C ILE A 111 -4.12 28.04 10.88
N LEU A 112 -3.15 28.88 10.51
CA LEU A 112 -2.88 30.12 11.23
C LEU A 112 -4.18 30.90 11.17
N GLN A 113 -4.89 30.97 12.30
CA GLN A 113 -6.03 31.86 12.42
C GLN A 113 -5.54 33.29 12.18
N PRO A 114 -6.27 34.12 11.42
CA PRO A 114 -5.98 35.54 11.37
C PRO A 114 -6.12 36.12 12.79
N PRO A 115 -5.31 37.14 13.17
CA PRO A 115 -5.40 37.77 14.48
C PRO A 115 -6.77 38.41 14.64
N ILE A 116 -7.51 38.03 15.67
CA ILE A 116 -8.72 38.76 16.09
C ILE A 116 -8.25 40.10 16.68
N PRO A 117 -8.63 41.26 16.12
CA PRO A 117 -8.28 42.54 16.71
C PRO A 117 -9.18 42.83 17.93
N ASN A 118 -8.51 43.07 19.06
CA ASN A 118 -8.94 43.87 20.21
C ASN A 118 -10.21 43.44 20.95
N LEU A 119 -10.04 42.59 21.95
CA LEU A 119 -10.83 42.66 23.19
C LEU A 119 -9.87 42.66 24.38
N ASP A 120 -9.77 43.81 25.02
CA ASP A 120 -8.99 44.04 26.26
C ASP A 120 -9.60 43.26 27.43
N PRO A 121 -8.79 42.64 28.31
CA PRO A 121 -9.26 42.11 29.57
C PRO A 121 -8.99 43.12 30.69
N SER A 122 -10.02 43.82 31.15
CA SER A 122 -9.98 44.47 32.47
C SER A 122 -11.25 44.14 33.25
N ASN A 123 -11.04 43.26 34.24
CA ASN A 123 -11.91 42.96 35.40
C ASN A 123 -12.25 44.25 36.22
N PRO A 124 -12.95 44.17 37.36
CA PRO A 124 -14.19 43.44 37.75
C PRO A 124 -15.15 44.33 38.60
N GLU A 125 -16.46 44.12 38.58
CA GLU A 125 -17.37 44.59 39.67
C GLU A 125 -18.68 43.80 39.54
N SER A 126 -18.94 42.84 40.45
CA SER A 126 -19.73 43.01 41.67
C SER A 126 -21.17 43.45 41.40
N VAL A 127 -22.12 42.69 41.94
CA VAL A 127 -23.39 43.12 42.56
C VAL A 127 -24.61 42.24 42.18
N LYS A 128 -25.06 41.51 43.21
CA LYS A 128 -26.42 41.04 43.59
C LYS A 128 -27.00 39.78 42.92
N THR A 129 -27.10 38.67 43.68
CA THR A 129 -28.31 38.13 44.36
C THR A 129 -29.44 37.82 43.35
N GLU A 130 -29.88 36.57 43.14
CA GLU A 130 -30.64 35.73 44.08
C GLU A 130 -30.54 34.21 43.80
N PRO A 131 -30.88 33.35 44.78
CA PRO A 131 -30.98 31.90 44.63
C PRO A 131 -32.44 31.40 44.56
N ILE A 132 -32.82 30.60 43.55
CA ILE A 132 -34.10 29.86 43.58
C ILE A 132 -33.96 28.45 42.96
N THR A 133 -33.80 27.47 43.85
CA THR A 133 -34.60 26.23 44.03
C THR A 133 -35.38 25.60 42.84
N THR A 134 -34.97 24.37 42.49
CA THR A 134 -35.75 23.10 42.37
C THR A 134 -36.93 22.93 41.39
N THR A 135 -37.06 21.67 40.90
CA THR A 135 -38.26 20.96 40.39
C THR A 135 -38.70 21.28 38.95
N THR A 136 -39.26 20.41 38.10
CA THR A 136 -39.27 18.96 37.85
C THR A 136 -40.00 18.78 36.48
N PHE A 137 -39.79 17.63 35.82
CA PHE A 137 -40.69 16.98 34.84
C PHE A 137 -40.86 17.53 33.40
N LEU A 138 -41.16 16.54 32.53
CA LEU A 138 -41.65 16.53 31.14
C LEU A 138 -40.53 16.16 30.15
N ASP A 139 -40.38 14.90 29.71
CA ASP A 139 -41.40 14.03 29.09
C ASP A 139 -42.23 14.83 28.09
N LEU A 140 -41.62 15.11 26.96
CA LEU A 140 -42.26 15.65 25.77
C LEU A 140 -41.54 15.08 24.55
N ASP A 141 -42.18 14.04 24.01
CA ASP A 141 -42.10 13.63 22.61
C ASP A 141 -41.99 14.86 21.69
N LEU A 142 -40.80 15.11 21.16
CA LEU A 142 -40.57 16.14 20.13
C LEU A 142 -39.82 15.52 18.96
N GLU A 143 -40.64 14.98 18.07
CA GLU A 143 -40.56 15.04 16.61
C GLU A 143 -39.17 15.07 15.95
N ASP A 144 -38.84 13.93 15.33
CA ASP A 144 -38.27 13.76 13.98
C ASP A 144 -37.72 15.03 13.29
N THR A 145 -36.72 15.65 13.90
CA THR A 145 -35.81 16.54 13.20
C THR A 145 -34.81 15.67 12.42
N PRO A 146 -34.48 16.01 11.16
CA PRO A 146 -33.61 15.18 10.30
C PRO A 146 -32.20 14.97 10.88
N GLU A 147 -31.76 15.83 11.79
CA GLU A 147 -30.49 15.69 12.51
C GLU A 147 -30.51 14.49 13.47
N ASN A 148 -31.66 14.21 14.10
CA ASN A 148 -31.83 13.10 15.04
C ASN A 148 -31.76 11.74 14.32
N ALA A 149 -32.31 11.64 13.11
CA ALA A 149 -32.28 10.42 12.31
C ALA A 149 -30.85 10.03 11.88
N GLN A 150 -30.01 11.01 11.52
CA GLN A 150 -28.61 10.75 11.17
C GLN A 150 -27.77 10.33 12.38
N GLU A 151 -28.04 10.92 13.55
CA GLU A 151 -27.36 10.55 14.79
C GLU A 151 -27.71 9.12 15.20
N GLN A 152 -28.99 8.74 15.12
CA GLN A 152 -29.46 7.37 15.37
C GLN A 152 -28.85 6.36 14.39
N GLU A 153 -28.80 6.67 13.10
CA GLU A 153 -28.18 5.78 12.10
C GLU A 153 -26.67 5.62 12.36
N PHE A 154 -25.99 6.71 12.75
CA PHE A 154 -24.58 6.67 13.12
C PHE A 154 -24.33 5.79 14.35
N GLU A 155 -25.18 5.89 15.37
CA GLU A 155 -25.10 5.07 16.57
C GLU A 155 -25.33 3.58 16.26
N GLN A 156 -26.30 3.26 15.40
CA GLN A 156 -26.54 1.90 14.90
C GLN A 156 -25.33 1.33 14.14
N LYS A 157 -24.69 2.13 13.27
CA LYS A 157 -23.45 1.74 12.56
C LYS A 157 -22.33 1.41 13.55
N LEU A 158 -22.20 2.22 14.60
CA LEU A 158 -21.15 2.09 15.60
C LEU A 158 -21.39 0.85 16.48
N GLU A 159 -22.63 0.61 16.90
CA GLU A 159 -23.04 -0.59 17.63
C GLU A 159 -22.79 -1.87 16.81
N ALA A 160 -23.12 -1.86 15.51
CA ALA A 160 -22.86 -3.00 14.63
C ALA A 160 -21.35 -3.31 14.51
N CYS A 161 -20.51 -2.28 14.41
CA CYS A 161 -19.05 -2.45 14.40
C CYS A 161 -18.54 -3.06 15.72
N GLN A 162 -19.04 -2.59 16.86
CA GLN A 162 -18.67 -3.10 18.18
C GLN A 162 -19.06 -4.57 18.35
N LYS A 163 -20.27 -4.97 17.91
CA LYS A 163 -20.72 -6.37 17.91
C LYS A 163 -19.81 -7.27 17.06
N ALA A 164 -19.23 -6.73 15.99
CA ALA A 164 -18.26 -7.44 15.16
C ALA A 164 -16.84 -7.48 15.77
N GLY A 165 -16.61 -6.85 16.91
CA GLY A 165 -15.30 -6.74 17.56
C GLY A 165 -14.40 -5.65 16.97
N ILE A 166 -14.98 -4.65 16.30
CA ILE A 166 -14.28 -3.49 15.76
C ILE A 166 -14.59 -2.29 16.66
N TYR A 167 -13.62 -1.88 17.46
CA TYR A 167 -13.80 -0.83 18.46
C TYR A 167 -13.28 0.50 17.92
N TYR A 168 -14.17 1.48 17.75
CA TYR A 168 -13.79 2.84 17.42
C TYR A 168 -14.01 3.78 18.60
N LEU A 169 -13.10 4.75 18.76
CA LEU A 169 -13.39 5.94 19.54
C LEU A 169 -14.40 6.80 18.77
N PRO A 170 -15.39 7.43 19.42
CA PRO A 170 -16.42 8.23 18.75
C PRO A 170 -15.85 9.28 17.78
N LYS A 171 -14.71 9.89 18.14
CA LYS A 171 -14.00 10.88 17.32
C LYS A 171 -13.40 10.30 16.04
N ASP A 172 -12.98 9.04 16.07
CA ASP A 172 -12.33 8.37 14.95
C ASP A 172 -13.33 7.65 14.03
N ALA A 173 -14.58 7.46 14.50
CA ALA A 173 -15.67 6.81 13.77
C ALA A 173 -16.41 7.75 12.81
N ASN A 174 -16.14 9.06 12.82
CA ASN A 174 -16.87 10.04 12.00
C ASN A 174 -16.94 9.70 10.50
N PHE A 175 -15.97 8.95 9.96
CA PHE A 175 -16.00 8.51 8.57
C PHE A 175 -17.19 7.60 8.25
N LEU A 176 -17.77 6.89 9.23
CA LEU A 176 -18.96 6.06 9.04
C LEU A 176 -20.20 6.86 8.63
N ARG A 177 -20.22 8.18 8.90
CA ARG A 177 -21.30 9.07 8.45
C ARG A 177 -21.37 9.18 6.91
N ASN A 178 -20.26 8.91 6.22
CA ASN A 178 -20.18 9.01 4.76
C ASN A 178 -20.70 7.76 4.03
N PHE A 179 -21.05 6.70 4.77
CA PHE A 179 -21.48 5.41 4.20
C PHE A 179 -22.89 5.10 4.67
N SER A 180 -23.67 4.43 3.83
CA SER A 180 -24.98 3.91 4.21
C SER A 180 -24.85 2.78 5.23
N PHE A 181 -25.86 2.57 6.08
CA PHE A 181 -25.87 1.44 7.03
C PHE A 181 -25.67 0.09 6.33
N TYR A 182 -26.23 -0.08 5.13
CA TYR A 182 -26.11 -1.31 4.35
C TYR A 182 -24.68 -1.61 3.91
N GLU A 183 -23.93 -0.60 3.44
CA GLU A 183 -22.51 -0.76 3.07
C GLU A 183 -21.65 -1.16 4.27
N VAL A 184 -21.93 -0.57 5.45
CA VAL A 184 -21.26 -0.92 6.71
C VAL A 184 -21.52 -2.38 7.07
N LEU A 185 -22.77 -2.87 6.97
CA LEU A 185 -23.09 -4.28 7.23
C LEU A 185 -22.41 -5.23 6.24
N GLN A 186 -22.34 -4.87 4.97
CA GLN A 186 -21.62 -5.69 3.97
C GLN A 186 -20.13 -5.76 4.27
N ALA A 187 -19.50 -4.64 4.63
CA ALA A 187 -18.11 -4.60 5.04
C ALA A 187 -17.87 -5.43 6.32
N ILE A 188 -18.81 -5.42 7.26
CA ILE A 188 -18.73 -6.23 8.50
C ILE A 188 -18.78 -7.72 8.15
N SER A 189 -19.73 -8.13 7.30
CA SER A 189 -19.82 -9.52 6.84
C SER A 189 -18.52 -9.98 6.17
N TYR A 190 -17.93 -9.12 5.33
CA TYR A 190 -16.65 -9.40 4.68
C TYR A 190 -15.48 -9.50 5.68
N PHE A 191 -15.43 -8.60 6.67
CA PHE A 191 -14.46 -8.63 7.75
C PHE A 191 -14.51 -9.92 8.56
N LEU A 192 -15.72 -10.36 8.96
CA LEU A 192 -15.90 -11.57 9.77
C LEU A 192 -15.36 -12.82 9.05
N ASN A 193 -15.51 -12.91 7.73
CA ASN A 193 -14.97 -14.00 6.92
C ASN A 193 -13.43 -14.00 6.82
N HIS A 194 -12.76 -12.88 7.11
CA HIS A 194 -11.31 -12.72 6.97
C HIS A 194 -10.60 -12.39 8.30
N ARG A 195 -11.33 -12.46 9.42
CA ARG A 195 -10.90 -11.95 10.72
C ARG A 195 -9.55 -12.51 11.18
N GLU A 196 -9.29 -13.80 10.94
CA GLU A 196 -8.07 -14.49 11.39
C GLU A 196 -6.77 -13.92 10.81
N ARG A 197 -6.84 -13.25 9.65
CA ARG A 197 -5.65 -12.72 8.95
C ARG A 197 -5.41 -11.23 9.23
N VAL A 198 -6.30 -10.58 9.98
CA VAL A 198 -6.29 -9.12 10.14
C VAL A 198 -5.73 -8.75 11.52
N ASN A 199 -4.49 -8.25 11.52
CA ASN A 199 -3.82 -7.81 12.74
C ASN A 199 -4.35 -6.49 13.32
N LYS A 200 -5.06 -5.68 12.52
CA LYS A 200 -5.60 -4.36 12.91
C LYS A 200 -6.99 -4.15 12.29
N PRO A 201 -8.06 -4.52 13.01
CA PRO A 201 -9.40 -4.53 12.46
C PRO A 201 -9.90 -3.14 12.08
N GLU A 202 -9.60 -2.10 12.85
CA GLU A 202 -10.10 -0.74 12.58
C GLU A 202 -9.53 -0.18 11.29
N GLY A 203 -8.21 -0.31 11.11
CA GLY A 203 -7.52 0.17 9.92
C GLY A 203 -7.94 -0.59 8.67
N TRP A 204 -8.09 -1.91 8.78
CA TRP A 204 -8.51 -2.74 7.66
C TRP A 204 -9.96 -2.45 7.24
N PHE A 205 -10.85 -2.29 8.22
CA PHE A 205 -12.26 -2.01 7.96
C PHE A 205 -12.47 -0.64 7.31
N ARG A 206 -11.71 0.38 7.75
CA ARG A 206 -11.73 1.69 7.10
C ARG A 206 -11.33 1.60 5.62
N VAL A 207 -10.24 0.90 5.31
CA VAL A 207 -9.79 0.71 3.92
C VAL A 207 -10.84 -0.07 3.12
N CYS A 208 -11.47 -1.09 3.71
CA CYS A 208 -12.52 -1.87 3.07
C CYS A 208 -13.71 -1.02 2.61
N LEU A 209 -14.12 -0.05 3.45
CA LEU A 209 -15.19 0.91 3.12
C LEU A 209 -14.74 1.95 2.09
N GLU A 210 -13.58 2.58 2.28
CA GLU A 210 -13.07 3.64 1.38
C GLU A 210 -12.80 3.13 -0.04
N ASP A 211 -12.28 1.93 -0.19
CA ASP A 211 -11.93 1.35 -1.50
C ASP A 211 -13.13 0.66 -2.19
N ASN A 212 -14.33 0.73 -1.61
CA ASN A 212 -15.54 0.03 -2.05
C ASN A 212 -15.28 -1.46 -2.36
N TRP A 213 -14.67 -2.16 -1.40
CA TRP A 213 -14.25 -3.55 -1.59
C TRP A 213 -15.40 -4.49 -1.91
N VAL A 214 -16.62 -4.17 -1.47
CA VAL A 214 -17.76 -5.04 -1.70
C VAL A 214 -18.09 -5.12 -3.19
N GLU A 215 -18.01 -4.00 -3.90
CA GLU A 215 -18.24 -3.96 -5.35
C GLU A 215 -17.11 -4.65 -6.11
N LYS A 216 -15.86 -4.37 -5.74
CA LYS A 216 -14.69 -5.06 -6.30
C LYS A 216 -14.69 -6.57 -6.06
N GLU A 217 -15.17 -7.03 -4.90
CA GLU A 217 -15.26 -8.46 -4.60
C GLU A 217 -16.41 -9.12 -5.36
N LYS A 218 -17.54 -8.42 -5.57
CA LYS A 218 -18.58 -8.86 -6.50
C LYS A 218 -18.05 -8.98 -7.92
N GLU A 219 -17.29 -8.00 -8.40
CA GLU A 219 -16.62 -8.05 -9.70
C GLU A 219 -15.64 -9.23 -9.77
N ARG A 220 -14.80 -9.46 -8.74
CA ARG A 220 -13.92 -10.63 -8.69
C ARG A 220 -14.69 -11.94 -8.70
N ARG A 221 -15.80 -12.05 -7.96
CA ARG A 221 -16.65 -13.24 -7.96
C ARG A 221 -17.33 -13.43 -9.31
N GLN A 222 -17.80 -12.36 -9.95
CA GLN A 222 -18.35 -12.43 -11.30
C GLN A 222 -17.29 -12.84 -12.32
N LEU A 223 -16.06 -12.34 -12.20
CA LEU A 223 -14.94 -12.78 -13.00
C LEU A 223 -14.61 -14.25 -12.72
N GLN A 224 -14.59 -14.70 -11.47
CA GLN A 224 -14.38 -16.12 -11.11
C GLN A 224 -15.51 -17.02 -11.63
N LEU A 225 -16.76 -16.58 -11.58
CA LEU A 225 -17.93 -17.31 -12.10
C LEU A 225 -18.00 -17.27 -13.64
N GLY A 226 -17.44 -16.23 -14.27
CA GLY A 226 -17.33 -16.09 -15.72
C GLY A 226 -16.30 -17.04 -16.34
N TRP A 227 -15.36 -17.57 -15.54
CA TRP A 227 -14.56 -18.73 -15.93
C TRP A 227 -15.40 -19.96 -15.65
N SER A 228 -16.28 -20.31 -16.60
CA SER A 228 -16.89 -21.64 -16.59
C SER A 228 -15.77 -22.68 -16.50
N THR A 229 -16.03 -23.80 -15.82
CA THR A 229 -15.07 -24.93 -15.80
C THR A 229 -14.63 -25.28 -17.22
N ALA A 230 -15.54 -25.20 -18.20
CA ALA A 230 -15.24 -25.36 -19.63
C ALA A 230 -14.23 -24.31 -20.17
N GLY A 231 -14.35 -23.04 -19.79
CA GLY A 231 -13.40 -21.98 -20.19
C GLY A 231 -12.01 -22.17 -19.60
N LEU A 232 -11.92 -22.62 -18.34
CA LEU A 232 -10.65 -23.01 -17.71
C LEU A 232 -10.00 -24.19 -18.45
N PHE A 233 -10.79 -25.23 -18.78
CA PHE A 233 -10.28 -26.38 -19.51
C PHE A 233 -9.84 -26.04 -20.94
N GLU A 234 -10.53 -25.11 -21.63
CA GLU A 234 -10.07 -24.63 -22.94
C GLU A 234 -8.78 -23.82 -22.85
N ALA A 235 -8.64 -22.95 -21.83
CA ALA A 235 -7.40 -22.22 -21.61
C ALA A 235 -6.23 -23.16 -21.34
N ILE A 236 -6.43 -24.20 -20.51
CA ILE A 236 -5.43 -25.24 -20.25
C ILE A 236 -5.08 -26.00 -21.54
N ARG A 237 -6.09 -26.37 -22.34
CA ARG A 237 -5.88 -27.09 -23.61
C ARG A 237 -5.09 -26.24 -24.61
N TYR A 238 -5.41 -24.95 -24.70
CA TYR A 238 -4.69 -24.00 -25.54
C TYR A 238 -3.22 -23.85 -25.12
N CYS A 239 -2.95 -23.69 -23.82
CA CYS A 239 -1.59 -23.62 -23.29
C CYS A 239 -0.80 -24.90 -23.58
N ASN A 240 -1.40 -26.08 -23.43
CA ASN A 240 -0.75 -27.35 -23.72
C ASN A 240 -0.43 -27.51 -25.22
N LYS A 241 -1.33 -27.09 -26.11
CA LYS A 241 -1.09 -27.10 -27.56
C LYS A 241 0.05 -26.16 -27.95
N MET A 242 0.10 -24.97 -27.36
CA MET A 242 1.16 -23.99 -27.61
C MET A 242 2.52 -24.51 -27.13
N MET A 243 2.58 -25.13 -25.94
CA MET A 243 3.79 -25.76 -25.41
C MET A 243 4.28 -26.89 -26.31
N LYS A 244 3.38 -27.75 -26.81
CA LYS A 244 3.74 -28.84 -27.73
C LYS A 244 4.37 -28.31 -29.02
N ASN A 245 3.75 -27.31 -29.65
CA ASN A 245 4.28 -26.69 -30.87
C ASN A 245 5.68 -26.07 -30.65
N LEU A 246 5.94 -25.51 -29.46
CA LEU A 246 7.26 -24.97 -29.13
C LEU A 246 8.32 -26.07 -29.04
N THR A 247 8.01 -27.22 -28.45
CA THR A 247 8.90 -28.40 -28.42
C THR A 247 9.16 -28.95 -29.82
N ASP A 248 8.10 -29.14 -30.61
CA ASP A 248 8.22 -29.71 -31.96
C ASP A 248 9.08 -28.81 -32.87
N ASN A 249 8.98 -27.49 -32.71
CA ASN A 249 9.83 -26.53 -33.45
C ASN A 249 11.30 -26.56 -32.99
N LEU A 250 11.57 -26.76 -31.70
CA LEU A 250 12.94 -26.87 -31.18
C LEU A 250 13.64 -28.16 -31.61
N GLU A 251 12.89 -29.26 -31.78
CA GLU A 251 13.41 -30.52 -32.30
C GLU A 251 13.70 -30.45 -33.80
N ALA A 252 12.87 -29.72 -34.57
CA ALA A 252 13.04 -29.53 -36.01
C ALA A 252 14.25 -28.65 -36.38
N GLU A 253 14.64 -27.70 -35.52
CA GLU A 253 15.84 -26.86 -35.73
C GLU A 253 17.15 -27.54 -35.31
N GLY A 254 17.07 -28.73 -34.68
CA GLY A 254 18.21 -29.49 -34.19
C GLY A 254 18.71 -30.62 -35.10
N CYS A 255 18.06 -30.86 -36.24
CA CYS A 255 18.47 -31.82 -37.27
C CYS A 255 19.06 -31.11 -38.50
#